data_AF-A0A821MW39-F1
#
_entry.id   AF-A0A821MW39-F1
#
_cell.length_a   1.000
_cell.length_b   1.000
_cell.length_c   1.000
_cell.angle_alpha   90.00
_cell.angle_beta   90.00
_cell.angle_gamma   90.00
#
_symmetry.space_group_name_H-M   'P 1'
#
loop_
_entity.id
_entity.type
_entity.pdbx_description
1 polymer ?
#
loop_
_entity_poly.entity_id
_entity_poly.type
_entity_poly.pdbx_seq_one_letter_code
_entity_poly.pdbx_strand_id
1 'polypeptide(L)' 'SNNGKPLLVADDYAFKLNKTTTSTKYWICTINGCAAKVHTNLNNGLMKTVGNHSPLPGKEKLE' A
#
# COMPACT_ATOMS: atom_id res chain seq x y z
N SER A 1 17.52 -18.51 2.30
CA SER A 1 17.59 -17.24 1.55
C SER A 1 16.34 -16.42 1.84
N ASN A 2 16.44 -15.36 2.62
CA ASN A 2 15.29 -14.55 3.03
C ASN A 2 15.01 -13.45 2.00
N ASN A 3 14.36 -13.80 0.89
CA ASN A 3 13.94 -12.85 -0.15
C ASN A 3 12.66 -12.12 0.29
N GLY A 4 12.69 -11.50 1.47
CA GLY A 4 11.57 -10.72 1.99
C GLY A 4 11.25 -9.60 1.02
N LYS A 5 10.09 -9.67 0.36
CA LYS A 5 9.62 -8.58 -0.49
C LYS A 5 9.20 -7.42 0.42
N PRO A 6 9.58 -6.17 0.10
CA PRO A 6 9.17 -5.04 0.89
C PRO A 6 7.65 -4.90 0.89
N LEU A 7 7.07 -4.76 2.08
CA LEU A 7 5.66 -4.50 2.32
C LEU A 7 5.54 -3.15 3.03
N LEU A 8 4.58 -2.34 2.59
CA LEU A 8 4.23 -1.08 3.21
C LEU A 8 2.90 -1.27 3.94
N VAL A 9 2.83 -0.85 5.20
CA VAL A 9 1.57 -0.78 5.95
C VAL A 9 1.14 0.68 5.99
N ALA A 10 -0.06 0.96 5.50
CA ALA A 10 -0.67 2.29 5.54
C ALA A 10 -2.17 2.13 5.77
N ASP A 11 -2.74 2.97 6.64
CA ASP A 11 -4.18 2.96 6.93
C ASP A 11 -4.69 1.57 7.35
N ASP A 12 -3.90 0.80 8.09
CA ASP A 12 -4.28 -0.56 8.50
C ASP A 12 -4.33 -1.61 7.36
N TYR A 13 -3.86 -1.26 6.16
CA TYR A 13 -3.75 -2.13 4.99
C TYR A 13 -2.30 -2.42 4.62
N ALA A 14 -2.06 -3.63 4.12
CA ALA A 14 -0.79 -4.02 3.54
C ALA A 14 -0.75 -3.72 2.03
N PHE A 15 0.38 -3.18 1.59
CA PHE A 15 0.65 -2.89 0.20
C PHE A 15 1.96 -3.54 -0.23
N LYS A 16 1.94 -4.17 -1.40
CA LYS A 16 3.14 -4.73 -2.03
C LYS A 16 3.73 -3.72 -3.00
N LEU A 17 5.06 -3.69 -3.09
CA LEU A 17 5.75 -2.87 -4.08
C LEU A 17 5.41 -3.39 -5.49
N ASN A 18 4.80 -2.54 -6.30
CA ASN A 18 4.46 -2.85 -7.68
C ASN A 18 5.55 -2.39 -8.65
N LYS A 19 6.03 -1.15 -8.46
CA LYS A 19 7.05 -0.55 -9.33
C LYS A 19 7.85 0.49 -8.56
N THR A 20 9.12 0.63 -8.89
CA THR A 20 9.95 1.76 -8.44
C THR A 20 10.38 2.55 -9.67
N THR A 21 10.28 3.87 -9.58
CA THR A 21 10.86 4.83 -10.52
C THR A 21 12.02 5.56 -9.86
N THR A 22 12.69 6.44 -10.61
CA THR A 22 13.85 7.22 -10.14
C THR A 22 13.58 8.10 -8.93
N SER A 23 12.31 8.39 -8.62
CA SER A 23 11.92 9.24 -7.49
C SER A 23 10.85 8.64 -6.60
N THR A 24 10.08 7.66 -7.09
CA THR A 24 8.83 7.22 -6.46
C THR A 24 8.71 5.70 -6.45
N LYS A 25 8.29 5.14 -5.32
CA LYS A 25 7.86 3.75 -5.19
C LYS A 25 6.34 3.70 -5.25
N TYR A 26 5.81 2.86 -6.12
CA TYR A 26 4.39 2.63 -6.32
C TYR A 26 4.00 1.33 -5.66
N TRP A 27 3.04 1.41 -4.76
CA TRP A 27 2.56 0.32 -3.94
C TRP A 27 1.09 0.07 -4.25
N ILE A 28 0.70 -1.19 -4.32
CA ILE A 28 -0.68 -1.60 -4.56
C ILE A 28 -1.16 -2.45 -3.39
N CYS A 29 -2.43 -2.30 -3.03
CA CYS A 29 -3.02 -3.07 -1.96
C CYS A 29 -2.89 -4.58 -2.26
N THR A 30 -2.64 -5.38 -1.22
CA THR A 30 -2.56 -6.84 -1.37
C THR A 30 -3.93 -7.51 -1.49
N ILE A 31 -5.02 -6.78 -1.19
CA ILE A 31 -6.39 -7.26 -1.29
C ILE A 31 -6.81 -7.32 -2.77
N ASN A 32 -7.29 -8.48 -3.21
CA ASN A 32 -7.82 -8.67 -4.57
C ASN A 32 -9.05 -7.78 -4.80
N GLY A 33 -9.07 -7.07 -5.93
CA GLY A 33 -10.16 -6.15 -6.27
C GLY A 33 -10.08 -4.77 -5.59
N CYS A 34 -9.09 -4.54 -4.73
CA CYS A 34 -8.88 -3.23 -4.12
C CYS A 34 -8.16 -2.28 -5.09
N ALA A 35 -8.77 -1.13 -5.36
CA ALA A 35 -8.18 -0.09 -6.23
C ALA A 35 -7.19 0.83 -5.49
N ALA A 36 -6.98 0.61 -4.19
CA ALA A 36 -6.12 1.45 -3.37
C ALA A 36 -4.64 1.29 -3.70
N LYS A 37 -3.95 2.43 -3.79
CA LYS A 37 -2.54 2.55 -4.16
C LYS A 37 -1.88 3.56 -3.24
N VAL A 38 -0.61 3.34 -2.96
CA VAL A 38 0.20 4.26 -2.18
C VAL A 38 1.45 4.59 -2.97
N HIS A 39 1.86 5.85 -2.98
CA HIS A 39 3.11 6.29 -3.54
C HIS A 39 3.97 6.80 -2.40
N THR A 40 5.20 6.29 -2.30
CA THR A 40 6.20 6.81 -1.37
C THR A 40 7.39 7.33 -2.17
N ASN A 41 8.17 8.21 -1.57
CA ASN A 41 9.47 8.57 -2.13
C ASN A 41 10.47 7.40 -1.93
N LEU A 42 11.69 7.56 -2.43
CA LEU A 42 12.75 6.56 -2.26
C LEU A 42 13.14 6.32 -0.80
N ASN A 43 12.98 7.33 0.06
CA ASN A 43 13.23 7.30 1.50
C ASN A 43 12.04 6.78 2.31
N ASN A 44 11.06 6.14 1.67
CA ASN A 44 9.86 5.58 2.29
C ASN A 44 8.92 6.62 2.92
N GLY A 45 9.12 7.92 2.67
CA GLY A 45 8.17 8.96 3.03
C GLY A 45 6.90 8.86 2.20
N LEU A 46 5.75 8.83 2.86
CA LEU A 46 4.45 8.82 2.21
C LEU A 46 4.28 10.09 1.36
N MET A 47 4.01 9.92 0.06
CA MET A 47 3.77 11.03 -0.86
C MET A 47 2.29 11.16 -1.20
N LYS A 48 1.63 10.05 -1.50
CA LYS A 48 0.24 10.05 -1.95
C LYS A 48 -0.44 8.72 -1.64
N THR A 49 -1.69 8.79 -1.22
CA THR A 49 -2.62 7.67 -1.20
C THR A 49 -3.67 7.90 -2.30
N VAL A 50 -4.02 6.87 -3.05
CA VAL A 50 -4.93 6.95 -4.20
C VAL A 50 -5.95 5.83 -4.13
N GLY A 51 -7.22 6.18 -4.32
CA GLY A 51 -8.33 5.23 -4.29
C GLY A 51 -8.88 5.03 -2.90
N ASN A 52 -10.13 4.60 -2.83
CA ASN A 52 -10.78 4.20 -1.59
C ASN A 52 -10.50 2.72 -1.36
N HIS A 53 -10.18 2.35 -0.13
CA HIS A 53 -10.24 0.96 0.26
C HIS A 53 -11.69 0.52 0.25
N SER A 54 -11.97 -0.62 -0.39
CA SER A 54 -13.19 -1.35 -0.07
C SER A 54 -13.10 -1.72 1.41
N PRO A 55 -14.14 -1.46 2.22
CA PRO A 55 -14.12 -1.82 3.62
C PRO A 55 -13.80 -3.32 3.72
N LEU A 56 -12.74 -3.65 4.46
CA LEU A 56 -12.41 -5.03 4.74
C LEU A 56 -13.62 -5.69 5.41
N PRO A 57 -14.03 -6.90 4.98
CA PRO A 57 -14.94 -7.71 5.78
C PRO A 57 -14.18 -8.11 7.06
N GLY A 58 -14.30 -7.30 8.11
CA GLY A 58 -13.59 -7.48 9.38
C GLY A 58 -12.95 -6.24 9.98
N LYS A 59 -12.99 -5.08 9.30
CA LYS A 59 -12.71 -3.79 9.94
C LYS A 59 -14.01 -3.03 10.04
N GLU A 60 -14.83 -3.46 11.01
CA GLU A 60 -15.90 -2.63 11.54
C GLU A 60 -15.26 -1.30 11.92
N LYS A 61 -15.77 -0.22 11.33
CA LYS A 61 -15.39 1.14 11.69
C LYS A 61 -15.71 1.25 13.17
N LEU A 62 -14.70 1.28 14.03
CA LEU A 62 -14.92 1.54 15.45
C LEU A 62 -15.35 3.01 15.52
N GLU A 63 -16.66 3.23 15.50
CA GLU A 63 -17.31 4.52 15.74
C GLU A 63 -17.36 4.83 17.25
#